data_AF-A0ABC8SI49-F1
#
_entry.id   AF-A0ABC8SI49-F1
#
_cell.length_a   1.000
_cell.length_b   1.000
_cell.length_c   1.000
_cell.angle_alpha   90.00
_cell.angle_beta   90.00
_cell.angle_gamma   90.00
#
_symmetry.space_group_name_H-M   'P 1'
#
loop_
_entity.id
_entity.type
_entity.pdbx_description
1 polymer ?
#
loop_
_entity_poly.entity_id
_entity_poly.type
_entity_poly.pdbx_seq_one_letter_code
_entity_poly.pdbx_strand_id
1 'polypeptide(L)'
;MKRIQRLCNLRHQPYQFTVLVREIPICDEHKTHGCCVDHFFSKHHPYTYRSFHILYNSKDLEDLLNQAKAIAKKIEDLRQHSLTKKHNRGFSHSDALQINTKIERLEEMLQEVCLRIHHMRCKKMLEQKELPVAFVTFRCRRGATLAAQSQHHSNPLLWITEMAPEPRDVLWRNFSIPYSHLPLCKTGVFIAASLLTIFFAIPVTAVQGIVKFERLRKWFPPAMAVELIPGLRSIVTGYLPSVILNGFVYVVPFAMIGMAELAGDISRSKKDIRACNMVFYFLVGNVFFLSLLSGSLLDQIGESFIHPKDIPSRLALAVSAQADFFMTYILTNGLSGFSVEILQPGLLIWDTIRSLTWSCGKEKKPYLYSLPYYRVIPFVALSILIGAVYAVVSPLVLPFLIGYFLLGYVVFINQIEDVYETTYETCGQYWPYIHHYIVVAIVLMQITMIGLFGLKSKASASFSTIPLLVFTIVFNEYCKIRFLPTFHHYSVQDAMKNDELDEKNGMLEANYQNALNAYSPPCLQPMNCMAEES
;
A
#
# COMPACT_ATOMS: atom_id res chain seq x y z
N MET A 1 -1.59 15.50 17.86
CA MET A 1 -2.71 16.47 17.88
C MET A 1 -3.61 16.36 16.66
N LYS A 2 -3.18 16.73 15.43
CA LYS A 2 -4.05 16.67 14.22
C LYS A 2 -4.74 15.31 14.00
N ARG A 3 -4.00 14.20 14.17
CA ARG A 3 -4.55 12.84 14.13
C ARG A 3 -5.69 12.61 15.13
N ILE A 4 -5.48 13.02 16.39
CA ILE A 4 -6.46 12.83 17.47
C ILE A 4 -7.73 13.61 17.14
N GLN A 5 -7.60 14.85 16.67
CA GLN A 5 -8.73 15.65 16.23
C GLN A 5 -9.49 14.99 15.07
N ARG A 6 -8.79 14.41 14.08
CA ARG A 6 -9.42 13.67 12.99
C ARG A 6 -10.17 12.43 13.51
N LEU A 7 -9.61 11.69 14.46
CA LEU A 7 -10.28 10.54 15.09
C LEU A 7 -11.56 10.95 15.83
N CYS A 8 -11.55 12.11 16.52
CA CYS A 8 -12.74 12.67 17.16
C CYS A 8 -13.81 13.09 16.13
N ASN A 9 -13.40 13.67 15.00
CA ASN A 9 -14.34 14.02 13.92
C ASN A 9 -14.96 12.76 13.28
N LEU A 10 -14.22 11.66 13.25
CA LEU A 10 -14.64 10.37 12.70
C LEU A 10 -15.26 9.43 13.75
N ARG A 11 -15.76 9.98 14.87
CA ARG A 11 -16.32 9.19 15.98
C ARG A 11 -17.43 8.20 15.58
N HIS A 12 -18.22 8.52 14.56
CA HIS A 12 -19.35 7.68 14.09
C HIS A 12 -18.91 6.38 13.40
N GLN A 13 -17.62 6.22 13.13
CA GLN A 13 -17.12 5.09 12.36
C GLN A 13 -17.14 3.77 13.17
N PRO A 14 -17.58 2.66 12.55
CA PRO A 14 -17.83 1.40 13.25
C PRO A 14 -16.56 0.74 13.81
N TYR A 15 -15.40 1.01 13.20
CA TYR A 15 -14.13 0.41 13.60
C TYR A 15 -13.66 0.82 15.01
N GLN A 16 -14.18 1.94 15.56
CA GLN A 16 -13.82 2.38 16.90
C GLN A 16 -14.49 1.55 18.01
N PHE A 17 -15.55 0.80 17.67
CA PHE A 17 -16.31 -0.05 18.60
C PHE A 17 -15.97 -1.54 18.44
N THR A 18 -15.25 -1.90 17.38
CA THR A 18 -15.03 -3.29 17.00
C THR A 18 -13.55 -3.67 17.15
N VAL A 19 -13.31 -4.84 17.74
CA VAL A 19 -12.00 -5.45 17.89
C VAL A 19 -11.94 -6.68 17.00
N LEU A 20 -10.86 -6.82 16.24
CA LEU A 20 -10.55 -8.03 15.52
C LEU A 20 -9.83 -9.00 16.46
N VAL A 21 -10.35 -10.21 16.59
CA VAL A 21 -9.80 -11.30 17.40
C VAL A 21 -9.37 -12.43 16.48
N ARG A 22 -8.13 -12.92 16.62
CA ARG A 22 -7.55 -14.01 15.83
C ARG A 22 -7.00 -15.11 16.73
N GLU A 23 -6.85 -16.30 16.15
CA GLU A 23 -6.37 -17.51 16.84
C GLU A 23 -7.24 -17.85 18.06
N ILE A 24 -8.54 -17.97 17.78
CA ILE A 24 -9.57 -18.34 18.75
C ILE A 24 -9.52 -19.85 18.95
N PRO A 25 -9.40 -20.35 20.19
CA PRO A 25 -9.46 -21.78 20.46
C PRO A 25 -10.87 -22.35 20.19
N ILE A 26 -10.94 -23.68 20.04
CA ILE A 26 -12.22 -24.38 19.90
C ILE A 26 -12.82 -24.56 21.30
N CYS A 27 -14.13 -24.38 21.44
CA CYS A 27 -14.83 -24.68 22.68
C CYS A 27 -14.91 -26.20 22.92
N ASP A 28 -14.53 -26.67 24.11
CA ASP A 28 -14.54 -28.10 24.45
C ASP A 28 -15.94 -28.73 24.41
N GLU A 29 -16.98 -27.96 24.76
CA GLU A 29 -18.37 -28.45 24.83
C GLU A 29 -19.06 -28.50 23.47
N HIS A 30 -18.96 -27.42 22.69
CA HIS A 30 -19.74 -27.22 21.47
C HIS A 30 -18.93 -27.41 20.18
N LYS A 31 -17.60 -27.58 20.29
CA LYS A 31 -16.66 -27.69 19.17
C LYS A 31 -16.74 -26.57 18.13
N THR A 32 -17.29 -25.42 18.51
CA THR A 32 -17.36 -24.20 17.69
C THR A 32 -16.48 -23.10 18.27
N HIS A 33 -15.95 -22.26 17.40
CA HIS A 33 -15.17 -21.09 17.80
C HIS A 33 -16.10 -20.00 18.33
N GLY A 34 -17.28 -19.83 17.74
CA GLY A 34 -18.23 -18.78 18.12
C GLY A 34 -18.68 -18.87 19.59
N CYS A 35 -18.97 -20.08 20.08
CA CYS A 35 -19.33 -20.28 21.49
C CYS A 35 -18.17 -19.91 22.43
N CYS A 36 -16.93 -20.19 22.04
CA CYS A 36 -15.75 -19.85 22.82
C CYS A 36 -15.61 -18.33 22.98
N VAL A 37 -15.82 -17.57 21.90
CA VAL A 37 -15.79 -16.10 21.91
C VAL A 37 -16.84 -15.56 22.87
N ASP A 38 -18.09 -16.03 22.74
CA ASP A 38 -19.19 -15.53 23.55
C ASP A 38 -18.95 -15.78 25.05
N HIS A 39 -18.53 -16.99 25.42
CA HIS A 39 -18.22 -17.33 26.80
C HIS A 39 -17.02 -16.53 27.35
N PHE A 40 -15.96 -16.36 26.56
CA PHE A 40 -14.77 -15.63 26.97
C PHE A 40 -15.07 -14.14 27.23
N PHE A 41 -15.70 -13.46 26.26
CA PHE A 41 -15.94 -12.02 26.37
C PHE A 41 -17.11 -11.68 27.30
N SER A 42 -18.14 -12.53 27.42
CA SER A 42 -19.19 -12.34 28.43
C SER A 42 -18.64 -12.44 29.86
N LYS A 43 -17.69 -13.35 30.10
CA LYS A 43 -17.05 -13.52 31.41
C LYS A 43 -16.07 -12.40 31.76
N HIS A 44 -15.22 -11.98 30.82
CA HIS A 44 -14.16 -11.02 31.09
C HIS A 44 -14.57 -9.55 30.86
N HIS A 45 -15.57 -9.30 30.01
CA HIS A 45 -16.02 -7.97 29.63
C HIS A 45 -17.56 -7.80 29.76
N PRO A 46 -18.18 -8.16 30.90
CA PRO A 46 -19.64 -8.33 31.01
C PRO A 46 -20.47 -7.07 30.68
N TYR A 47 -19.96 -5.89 30.98
CA TYR A 47 -20.69 -4.63 30.76
C TYR A 47 -20.45 -4.00 29.39
N THR A 48 -19.35 -4.38 28.73
CA THR A 48 -18.91 -3.74 27.48
C THR A 48 -19.09 -4.64 26.27
N TYR A 49 -18.98 -5.96 26.44
CA TYR A 49 -19.22 -6.95 25.41
C TYR A 49 -20.71 -7.00 25.03
N ARG A 50 -20.99 -7.25 23.74
CA ARG A 50 -22.37 -7.29 23.27
C ARG A 50 -22.61 -8.32 22.19
N SER A 51 -21.77 -8.36 21.17
CA SER A 51 -21.91 -9.32 20.08
C SER A 51 -20.58 -9.63 19.44
N PHE A 52 -20.57 -10.72 18.68
CA PHE A 52 -19.46 -11.09 17.82
C PHE A 52 -20.00 -11.49 16.45
N HIS A 53 -19.14 -11.35 15.45
CA HIS A 53 -19.34 -11.87 14.11
C HIS A 53 -18.16 -12.76 13.77
N ILE A 54 -18.39 -14.07 13.68
CA ILE A 54 -17.35 -15.01 13.30
C ILE A 54 -17.17 -15.06 11.79
N LEU A 55 -15.94 -15.23 11.34
CA LEU A 55 -15.63 -15.37 9.91
C LEU A 55 -15.65 -16.82 9.48
N TYR A 56 -16.06 -17.00 8.23
CA TYR A 56 -16.12 -18.31 7.59
C TYR A 56 -15.20 -18.33 6.37
N ASN A 57 -14.66 -19.50 6.03
CA ASN A 57 -13.94 -19.68 4.78
C ASN A 57 -14.91 -19.55 3.61
N SER A 58 -14.95 -18.35 3.01
CA SER A 58 -15.91 -17.99 1.99
C SER A 58 -15.39 -18.10 0.56
N LYS A 59 -14.24 -18.74 0.29
CA LYS A 59 -13.68 -18.82 -1.08
C LYS A 59 -14.68 -19.42 -2.08
N ASP A 60 -15.18 -20.61 -1.76
CA ASP A 60 -16.18 -21.30 -2.59
C ASP A 60 -17.46 -20.46 -2.75
N LEU A 61 -17.87 -19.75 -1.69
CA LEU A 61 -19.06 -18.92 -1.71
C LEU A 61 -18.85 -17.67 -2.58
N GLU A 62 -17.69 -17.04 -2.50
CA GLU A 62 -17.32 -15.88 -3.31
C GLU A 62 -17.22 -16.26 -4.79
N ASP A 63 -16.68 -17.43 -5.10
CA ASP A 63 -16.62 -17.96 -6.46
C ASP A 63 -18.02 -18.22 -7.03
N LEU A 64 -18.92 -18.86 -6.27
CA LEU A 64 -20.31 -19.03 -6.68
C LEU A 64 -21.05 -17.69 -6.85
N LEU A 65 -20.80 -16.71 -5.97
CA LEU A 65 -21.39 -15.38 -6.10
C LEU A 65 -20.88 -14.64 -7.35
N ASN A 66 -19.58 -14.75 -7.65
CA ASN A 66 -18.99 -14.18 -8.86
C ASN A 66 -19.54 -14.87 -10.12
N GLN A 67 -19.73 -16.18 -10.08
CA GLN A 67 -20.41 -16.93 -11.15
C GLN A 67 -21.85 -16.47 -11.33
N ALA A 68 -22.63 -16.36 -10.25
CA ALA A 68 -24.01 -15.86 -10.29
C ALA A 68 -24.09 -14.46 -10.91
N LYS A 69 -23.21 -13.53 -10.47
CA LYS A 69 -23.12 -12.18 -11.04
C LYS A 69 -22.72 -12.18 -12.51
N ALA A 70 -21.80 -13.06 -12.93
CA ALA A 70 -21.38 -13.18 -14.32
C ALA A 70 -22.50 -13.73 -15.21
N ILE A 71 -23.30 -14.69 -14.71
CA ILE A 71 -24.47 -15.24 -15.41
C ILE A 71 -25.57 -14.17 -15.52
N ALA A 72 -25.92 -13.51 -14.42
CA ALA A 72 -26.90 -12.43 -14.41
C ALA A 72 -26.52 -11.30 -15.40
N LYS A 73 -25.25 -10.92 -15.42
CA LYS A 73 -24.73 -9.93 -16.38
C LYS A 73 -24.84 -10.40 -17.83
N LYS A 74 -24.60 -11.69 -18.11
CA LYS A 74 -24.78 -12.26 -19.46
C LYS A 74 -26.25 -12.26 -19.89
N ILE A 75 -27.17 -12.53 -18.97
CA ILE A 75 -28.62 -12.46 -19.23
C ILE A 75 -29.02 -11.04 -19.59
N GLU A 76 -28.57 -10.05 -18.80
CA GLU A 76 -28.85 -8.64 -19.05
C GLU A 76 -28.29 -8.16 -20.41
N ASP A 77 -27.05 -8.55 -20.73
CA ASP A 77 -26.41 -8.24 -22.01
C ASP A 77 -27.18 -8.84 -23.20
N LEU A 78 -27.68 -10.06 -23.07
CA LEU A 78 -28.51 -10.72 -24.09
C LEU A 78 -29.89 -10.06 -24.23
N ARG A 79 -30.52 -9.66 -23.11
CA ARG A 79 -31.79 -8.92 -23.11
C ARG A 79 -31.63 -7.58 -23.81
N GLN A 80 -30.59 -6.79 -23.49
CA GLN A 80 -30.31 -5.51 -24.16
C GLN A 80 -30.02 -5.67 -25.66
N HIS A 81 -29.24 -6.68 -26.03
CA HIS A 81 -28.95 -7.00 -27.42
C HIS A 81 -30.21 -7.41 -28.20
N SER A 82 -31.16 -8.11 -27.55
CA SER A 82 -32.44 -8.45 -28.17
C SER A 82 -33.32 -7.21 -28.44
N LEU A 83 -33.32 -6.23 -27.51
CA LEU A 83 -34.07 -4.98 -27.63
C LEU A 83 -33.51 -4.07 -28.73
N THR A 84 -32.18 -3.92 -28.80
CA THR A 84 -31.51 -3.13 -29.86
C THR A 84 -31.67 -3.75 -31.24
N LYS A 85 -31.60 -5.07 -31.37
CA LYS A 85 -31.86 -5.75 -32.64
C LYS A 85 -33.32 -5.71 -33.07
N LYS A 86 -34.30 -5.73 -32.16
CA LYS A 86 -35.73 -5.54 -32.50
C LYS A 86 -36.00 -4.15 -33.11
N HIS A 87 -35.22 -3.12 -32.73
CA HIS A 87 -35.36 -1.77 -33.27
C HIS A 87 -34.75 -1.58 -34.68
N ASN A 88 -33.69 -2.33 -35.02
CA ASN A 88 -33.12 -2.33 -36.37
C ASN A 88 -33.86 -3.37 -37.23
N ARG A 89 -34.47 -2.95 -38.35
CA ARG A 89 -35.41 -3.71 -39.21
C ARG A 89 -34.88 -5.00 -39.90
N GLY A 90 -34.05 -5.81 -39.25
CA GLY A 90 -33.47 -7.05 -39.77
C GLY A 90 -33.46 -8.22 -38.79
N PHE A 91 -34.45 -8.30 -37.88
CA PHE A 91 -34.52 -9.35 -36.86
C PHE A 91 -35.44 -10.49 -37.29
N SER A 92 -34.89 -11.67 -37.56
CA SER A 92 -35.65 -12.86 -37.93
C SER A 92 -36.25 -13.55 -36.70
N HIS A 93 -37.44 -14.14 -36.84
CA HIS A 93 -38.13 -14.87 -35.76
C HIS A 93 -37.29 -16.04 -35.21
N SER A 94 -36.43 -16.65 -36.04
CA SER A 94 -35.50 -17.71 -35.65
C SER A 94 -34.43 -17.22 -34.66
N ASP A 95 -33.89 -16.02 -34.88
CA ASP A 95 -32.86 -15.43 -34.02
C ASP A 95 -33.42 -15.01 -32.65
N ALA A 96 -34.68 -14.55 -32.62
CA ALA A 96 -35.40 -14.25 -31.39
C ALA A 96 -35.58 -15.50 -30.52
N LEU A 97 -36.00 -16.61 -31.12
CA LEU A 97 -36.20 -17.89 -30.44
C LEU A 97 -34.87 -18.45 -29.90
N GLN A 98 -33.78 -18.32 -30.67
CA GLN A 98 -32.46 -18.78 -30.23
C GLN A 98 -31.88 -17.94 -29.08
N ILE A 99 -32.20 -16.65 -29.01
CA ILE A 99 -31.81 -15.78 -27.89
C ILE A 99 -32.64 -16.11 -26.65
N ASN A 100 -33.95 -16.28 -26.78
CA ASN A 100 -34.84 -16.62 -25.67
C ASN A 100 -34.47 -17.98 -25.04
N THR A 101 -34.23 -19.02 -25.86
CA THR A 101 -33.77 -20.33 -25.37
C THR A 101 -32.41 -20.29 -24.68
N LYS A 102 -31.52 -19.37 -25.07
CA LYS A 102 -30.24 -19.13 -24.36
C LYS A 102 -30.46 -18.43 -23.02
N ILE A 103 -31.40 -17.48 -22.95
CA ILE A 103 -31.78 -16.79 -21.72
C ILE A 103 -32.37 -17.79 -20.73
N GLU A 104 -33.33 -18.61 -21.15
CA GLU A 104 -33.96 -19.66 -20.32
C GLU A 104 -32.91 -20.61 -19.72
N ARG A 105 -31.95 -21.11 -20.51
CA ARG A 105 -30.85 -21.96 -19.99
C ARG A 105 -29.97 -21.23 -18.97
N LEU A 106 -29.70 -19.94 -19.18
CA LEU A 106 -28.89 -19.15 -18.24
C LEU A 106 -29.66 -18.86 -16.95
N GLU A 107 -30.98 -18.68 -17.02
CA GLU A 107 -31.86 -18.51 -15.85
C GLU A 107 -31.93 -19.80 -15.03
N GLU A 108 -32.03 -20.98 -15.67
CA GLU A 108 -31.93 -22.28 -15.01
C GLU A 108 -30.58 -22.46 -14.30
N MET A 109 -29.48 -22.15 -14.99
CA MET A 109 -28.14 -22.18 -14.39
C MET A 109 -28.02 -21.21 -13.20
N LEU A 110 -28.60 -20.01 -13.30
CA LEU A 110 -28.61 -19.03 -12.22
C LEU A 110 -29.38 -19.56 -11.00
N GLN A 111 -30.53 -20.18 -11.23
CA GLN A 111 -31.36 -20.76 -10.18
C GLN A 111 -30.62 -21.90 -9.46
N GLU A 112 -29.92 -22.77 -10.19
CA GLU A 112 -29.09 -23.83 -9.59
C GLU A 112 -27.97 -23.25 -8.71
N VAL A 113 -27.27 -22.22 -9.20
CA VAL A 113 -26.22 -21.54 -8.44
C VAL A 113 -26.79 -20.87 -7.18
N CYS A 114 -27.95 -20.22 -7.27
CA CYS A 114 -28.64 -19.61 -6.14
C CYS A 114 -29.06 -20.65 -5.09
N LEU A 115 -29.54 -21.82 -5.50
CA LEU A 115 -29.84 -22.94 -4.59
C LEU A 115 -28.58 -23.43 -3.86
N ARG A 116 -27.45 -23.57 -4.58
CA ARG A 116 -26.15 -23.93 -3.95
C ARG A 116 -25.69 -22.87 -2.96
N ILE A 117 -25.86 -21.58 -3.28
CA ILE A 117 -25.55 -20.46 -2.36
C ILE A 117 -26.41 -20.56 -1.10
N HIS A 118 -27.73 -20.79 -1.24
CA HIS A 118 -28.62 -20.94 -0.09
C HIS A 118 -28.22 -22.16 0.75
N HIS A 119 -27.89 -23.28 0.13
CA HIS A 119 -27.42 -24.48 0.83
C HIS A 119 -26.12 -24.22 1.61
N MET A 120 -25.15 -23.50 1.03
CA MET A 120 -23.92 -23.13 1.74
C MET A 120 -24.12 -22.09 2.85
N ARG A 121 -25.18 -21.26 2.77
CA ARG A 121 -25.57 -20.31 3.83
C ARG A 121 -26.30 -20.99 4.99
N CYS A 122 -26.66 -22.27 4.88
CA CYS A 122 -27.25 -23.00 6.01
C CYS A 122 -26.27 -23.02 7.19
N LYS A 123 -26.77 -22.69 8.38
CA LYS A 123 -25.99 -22.57 9.62
C LYS A 123 -25.04 -23.75 9.87
N LYS A 124 -25.51 -24.98 9.64
CA LYS A 124 -24.73 -26.21 9.83
C LYS A 124 -23.52 -26.35 8.89
N MET A 125 -23.61 -25.80 7.67
CA MET A 125 -22.50 -25.79 6.70
C MET A 125 -21.50 -24.66 7.00
N LEU A 126 -21.99 -23.54 7.53
CA LEU A 126 -21.17 -22.43 7.98
C LEU A 126 -20.32 -22.81 9.20
N GLU A 127 -20.92 -23.48 10.19
CA GLU A 127 -20.23 -23.96 11.41
C GLU A 127 -19.02 -24.86 11.08
N GLN A 128 -19.09 -25.67 10.01
CA GLN A 128 -17.96 -26.51 9.57
C GLN A 128 -16.82 -25.73 8.90
N LYS A 129 -17.08 -24.50 8.45
CA LYS A 129 -16.11 -23.64 7.74
C LYS A 129 -15.71 -22.42 8.59
N GLU A 130 -15.94 -22.45 9.90
CA GLU A 130 -15.50 -21.40 10.82
C GLU A 130 -13.99 -21.22 10.75
N LEU A 131 -13.56 -19.96 10.62
CA LEU A 131 -12.18 -19.56 10.80
C LEU A 131 -11.98 -19.18 12.27
N PRO A 132 -10.77 -19.34 12.82
CA PRO A 132 -10.43 -18.90 14.17
C PRO A 132 -10.27 -17.37 14.25
N VAL A 133 -11.19 -16.62 13.63
CA VAL A 133 -11.18 -15.17 13.50
C VAL A 133 -12.59 -14.62 13.69
N ALA A 134 -12.73 -13.60 14.54
CA ALA A 134 -14.01 -12.96 14.81
C ALA A 134 -13.84 -11.44 14.98
N PHE A 135 -14.88 -10.70 14.59
CA PHE A 135 -15.05 -9.30 14.94
C PHE A 135 -15.93 -9.21 16.19
N VAL A 136 -15.40 -8.65 17.26
CA VAL A 136 -16.12 -8.48 18.53
C VAL A 136 -16.50 -7.01 18.67
N THR A 137 -17.80 -6.74 18.79
CA THR A 137 -18.33 -5.38 18.91
C THR A 137 -18.66 -5.08 20.37
N PHE A 138 -18.19 -3.93 20.83
CA PHE A 138 -18.39 -3.42 22.18
C PHE A 138 -19.41 -2.28 22.19
N ARG A 139 -20.09 -2.09 23.32
CA ARG A 139 -21.05 -1.00 23.55
C ARG A 139 -20.39 0.39 23.58
N CYS A 140 -19.12 0.46 24.01
CA CYS A 140 -18.38 1.71 24.16
C CYS A 140 -16.98 1.58 23.54
N ARG A 141 -16.45 2.69 23.01
CA ARG A 141 -15.10 2.74 22.43
C ARG A 141 -14.03 2.49 23.47
N ARG A 142 -14.26 2.94 24.71
CA ARG A 142 -13.39 2.63 25.85
C ARG A 142 -13.22 1.12 26.02
N GLY A 143 -14.30 0.35 25.97
CA GLY A 143 -14.27 -1.10 26.09
C GLY A 143 -13.47 -1.76 24.97
N ALA A 144 -13.73 -1.38 23.73
CA ALA A 144 -12.99 -1.87 22.56
C ALA A 144 -11.48 -1.54 22.65
N THR A 145 -11.16 -0.31 23.04
CA THR A 145 -9.77 0.17 23.17
C THR A 145 -8.99 -0.60 24.24
N LEU A 146 -9.63 -0.86 25.38
CA LEU A 146 -9.02 -1.63 26.48
C LEU A 146 -8.80 -3.09 26.07
N ALA A 147 -9.81 -3.71 25.46
CA ALA A 147 -9.68 -5.07 24.95
C ALA A 147 -8.52 -5.14 23.93
N ALA A 148 -8.52 -4.31 22.89
CA ALA A 148 -7.51 -4.35 21.84
C ALA A 148 -6.06 -4.13 22.32
N GLN A 149 -5.84 -3.46 23.45
CA GLN A 149 -4.50 -3.17 23.99
C GLN A 149 -4.05 -4.16 25.07
N SER A 150 -4.97 -4.96 25.61
CA SER A 150 -4.67 -5.91 26.68
C SER A 150 -4.27 -7.27 26.15
N GLN A 151 -3.33 -7.94 26.84
CA GLN A 151 -3.06 -9.34 26.61
C GLN A 151 -4.12 -10.18 27.33
N HIS A 152 -4.90 -10.95 26.57
CA HIS A 152 -6.04 -11.71 27.07
C HIS A 152 -5.69 -13.09 27.64
N HIS A 153 -4.59 -13.69 27.18
CA HIS A 153 -4.20 -15.05 27.52
C HIS A 153 -2.68 -15.17 27.74
N SER A 154 -2.24 -16.11 28.59
CA SER A 154 -0.81 -16.30 28.90
C SER A 154 0.01 -16.74 27.69
N ASN A 155 -0.59 -17.51 26.77
CA ASN A 155 0.03 -17.84 25.49
C ASN A 155 -0.18 -16.69 24.48
N PRO A 156 0.89 -16.03 23.99
CA PRO A 156 0.78 -14.89 23.07
C PRO A 156 0.31 -15.24 21.66
N LEU A 157 0.24 -16.53 21.31
CA LEU A 157 -0.24 -17.01 20.01
C LEU A 157 -1.75 -17.23 19.98
N LEU A 158 -2.45 -17.11 21.11
CA LEU A 158 -3.90 -17.27 21.23
C LEU A 158 -4.55 -15.94 21.59
N TRP A 159 -5.82 -15.76 21.18
CA TRP A 159 -6.61 -14.56 21.50
C TRP A 159 -5.90 -13.26 21.11
N ILE A 160 -5.37 -13.22 19.89
CA ILE A 160 -4.66 -12.06 19.38
C ILE A 160 -5.68 -10.99 19.02
N THR A 161 -5.70 -9.91 19.80
CA THR A 161 -6.64 -8.80 19.63
C THR A 161 -5.96 -7.58 19.05
N GLU A 162 -6.63 -6.94 18.09
CA GLU A 162 -6.22 -5.65 17.54
C GLU A 162 -7.47 -4.85 17.16
N MET A 163 -7.37 -3.52 17.13
CA MET A 163 -8.50 -2.70 16.66
C MET A 163 -8.87 -3.11 15.24
N ALA A 164 -10.16 -3.28 14.98
CA ALA A 164 -10.61 -3.64 13.65
C ALA A 164 -10.23 -2.52 12.65
N PRO A 165 -9.78 -2.84 11.43
CA PRO A 165 -9.63 -1.84 10.38
C PRO A 165 -11.02 -1.38 9.92
N GLU A 166 -11.08 -0.24 9.23
CA GLU A 166 -12.32 0.25 8.62
C GLU A 166 -12.94 -0.84 7.71
N PRO A 167 -14.27 -1.05 7.68
CA PRO A 167 -14.88 -2.11 6.88
C PRO A 167 -14.48 -2.12 5.39
N ARG A 168 -14.21 -0.95 4.82
CA ARG A 168 -13.74 -0.78 3.42
C ARG A 168 -12.26 -1.16 3.24
N ASP A 169 -11.48 -1.05 4.31
CA ASP A 169 -10.04 -1.35 4.36
C ASP A 169 -9.76 -2.84 4.62
N VAL A 170 -10.74 -3.61 5.06
CA VAL A 170 -10.61 -5.05 5.35
C VAL A 170 -10.27 -5.87 4.08
N LEU A 171 -9.22 -6.69 4.16
CA LEU A 171 -8.87 -7.69 3.14
C LEU A 171 -9.38 -9.08 3.53
N TRP A 172 -10.64 -9.36 3.19
CA TRP A 172 -11.35 -10.60 3.59
C TRP A 172 -10.62 -11.90 3.21
N ARG A 173 -10.00 -11.94 2.03
CA ARG A 173 -9.29 -13.12 1.51
C ARG A 173 -8.10 -13.54 2.38
N ASN A 174 -7.48 -12.60 3.08
CA ASN A 174 -6.27 -12.85 3.85
C ASN A 174 -6.55 -13.48 5.22
N PHE A 175 -7.80 -13.45 5.71
CA PHE A 175 -8.19 -14.14 6.96
C PHE A 175 -8.22 -15.66 6.83
N SER A 176 -8.28 -16.19 5.61
CA SER A 176 -8.19 -17.65 5.39
C SER A 176 -6.79 -18.19 5.58
N ILE A 177 -5.77 -17.33 5.72
CA ILE A 177 -4.39 -17.75 5.92
C ILE A 177 -4.20 -18.03 7.42
N PRO A 178 -3.84 -19.26 7.81
CA PRO A 178 -3.58 -19.59 9.22
C PRO A 178 -2.40 -18.79 9.77
N TYR A 179 -2.49 -18.34 11.03
CA TYR A 179 -1.47 -17.46 11.62
C TYR A 179 -0.08 -18.11 11.67
N SER A 180 0.00 -19.44 11.87
CA SER A 180 1.26 -20.20 11.87
C SER A 180 2.05 -20.09 10.56
N HIS A 181 1.38 -19.90 9.42
CA HIS A 181 2.03 -19.75 8.12
C HIS A 181 2.40 -18.30 7.79
N LEU A 182 1.78 -17.33 8.47
CA LEU A 182 2.03 -15.91 8.27
C LEU A 182 3.52 -15.52 8.41
N PRO A 183 4.31 -15.96 9.40
CA PRO A 183 5.73 -15.62 9.46
C PRO A 183 6.53 -16.16 8.27
N LEU A 184 6.18 -17.35 7.76
CA LEU A 184 6.81 -17.93 6.57
C LEU A 184 6.49 -17.11 5.31
N CYS A 185 5.21 -16.75 5.11
CA CYS A 185 4.80 -15.86 4.00
C CYS A 185 5.53 -14.52 4.07
N LYS A 186 5.58 -13.89 5.25
CA LYS A 186 6.26 -12.61 5.45
C LYS A 186 7.75 -12.68 5.17
N THR A 187 8.41 -13.78 5.56
CA THR A 187 9.83 -14.03 5.31
C THR A 187 10.08 -14.28 3.82
N GLY A 188 9.22 -15.08 3.16
CA GLY A 188 9.28 -15.31 1.73
C GLY A 188 9.18 -14.03 0.91
N VAL A 189 8.25 -13.12 1.27
CA VAL A 189 8.12 -11.80 0.63
C VAL A 189 9.37 -10.93 0.85
N PHE A 190 9.98 -10.98 2.03
CA PHE A 190 11.22 -10.26 2.31
C PHE A 190 12.40 -10.78 1.45
N ILE A 191 12.53 -12.10 1.33
CA ILE A 191 13.55 -12.74 0.49
C ILE A 191 13.30 -12.39 -0.99
N ALA A 192 12.06 -12.51 -1.46
CA ALA A 192 11.70 -12.19 -2.85
C ALA A 192 12.00 -10.72 -3.20
N ALA A 193 11.68 -9.79 -2.31
CA ALA A 193 11.99 -8.37 -2.52
C ALA A 193 13.50 -8.08 -2.49
N SER A 194 14.24 -8.79 -1.64
CA SER A 194 15.70 -8.70 -1.59
C SER A 194 16.33 -9.24 -2.88
N LEU A 195 15.87 -10.39 -3.38
CA LEU A 195 16.29 -10.94 -4.68
C LEU A 195 15.94 -10.00 -5.85
N LEU A 196 14.75 -9.41 -5.84
CA LEU A 196 14.35 -8.41 -6.83
C LEU A 196 15.27 -7.18 -6.79
N THR A 197 15.65 -6.73 -5.59
CA THR A 197 16.58 -5.61 -5.39
C THR A 197 17.95 -5.92 -5.98
N ILE A 198 18.47 -7.13 -5.78
CA ILE A 198 19.75 -7.59 -6.34
C ILE A 198 19.66 -7.73 -7.87
N PHE A 199 18.57 -8.32 -8.39
CA PHE A 199 18.37 -8.50 -9.83
C PHE A 199 18.31 -7.14 -10.56
N PHE A 200 17.66 -6.15 -9.96
CA PHE A 200 17.60 -4.79 -10.51
C PHE A 200 18.93 -4.02 -10.46
N ALA A 201 19.97 -4.56 -9.83
CA ALA A 201 21.31 -3.99 -9.94
C ALA A 201 21.84 -4.01 -11.38
N ILE A 202 21.46 -5.02 -12.17
CA ILE A 202 21.91 -5.20 -13.56
C ILE A 202 21.47 -4.04 -14.46
N PRO A 203 20.16 -3.70 -14.58
CA PRO A 203 19.74 -2.58 -15.43
C PRO A 203 20.28 -1.24 -14.92
N VAL A 204 20.37 -1.04 -13.60
CA VAL A 204 20.89 0.21 -13.02
C VAL A 204 22.38 0.38 -13.35
N THR A 205 23.20 -0.66 -13.18
CA THR A 205 24.62 -0.62 -13.55
C THR A 205 24.82 -0.45 -15.04
N ALA A 206 23.98 -1.08 -15.88
CA ALA A 206 24.01 -0.89 -17.33
C ALA A 206 23.73 0.58 -17.71
N VAL A 207 22.70 1.20 -17.13
CA VAL A 207 22.37 2.62 -17.37
C VAL A 207 23.51 3.54 -16.95
N GLN A 208 24.12 3.28 -15.80
CA GLN A 208 25.28 4.04 -15.32
C GLN A 208 26.54 3.80 -16.17
N GLY A 209 26.67 2.63 -16.79
CA GLY A 209 27.68 2.35 -17.81
C GLY A 209 27.56 3.26 -19.04
N ILE A 210 26.31 3.59 -19.45
CA ILE A 210 26.03 4.51 -20.55
C ILE A 210 26.48 5.94 -20.22
N VAL A 211 26.32 6.39 -18.97
CA VAL A 211 26.81 7.71 -18.50
C VAL A 211 28.33 7.84 -18.69
N LYS A 212 29.07 6.74 -18.54
CA LYS A 212 30.53 6.66 -18.77
C LYS A 212 30.89 6.36 -20.22
N PHE A 213 30.13 6.92 -21.17
CA PHE A 213 30.30 6.79 -22.62
C PHE A 213 31.75 7.01 -23.08
N GLU A 214 32.55 7.82 -22.38
CA GLU A 214 33.97 8.04 -22.69
C GLU A 214 34.85 6.78 -22.53
N ARG A 215 34.49 5.82 -21.67
CA ARG A 215 35.17 4.52 -21.58
C ARG A 215 34.60 3.50 -22.56
N LEU A 216 33.28 3.50 -22.80
CA LEU A 216 32.64 2.63 -23.80
C LEU A 216 33.10 2.95 -25.24
N ARG A 217 33.53 4.20 -25.49
CA ARG A 217 34.19 4.65 -26.73
C ARG A 217 35.38 3.77 -27.15
N LYS A 218 36.09 3.15 -26.20
CA LYS A 218 37.22 2.25 -26.50
C LYS A 218 36.79 0.84 -26.92
N TRP A 219 35.53 0.45 -26.68
CA TRP A 219 35.07 -0.93 -26.85
C TRP A 219 33.96 -1.08 -27.93
N PHE A 220 33.27 0.00 -28.33
CA PHE A 220 32.16 -0.06 -29.29
C PHE A 220 32.25 1.03 -30.41
N PRO A 221 32.72 0.69 -31.63
CA PRO A 221 32.90 1.62 -32.76
C PRO A 221 31.64 2.36 -33.29
N PRO A 222 30.40 1.84 -33.22
CA PRO A 222 29.19 2.56 -33.67
C PRO A 222 28.87 3.85 -32.90
N ALA A 223 29.48 4.05 -31.73
CA ALA A 223 29.29 5.24 -30.88
C ALA A 223 29.73 6.57 -31.54
N MET A 224 30.60 6.51 -32.55
CA MET A 224 31.04 7.68 -33.33
C MET A 224 29.92 8.34 -34.16
N ALA A 225 28.85 7.61 -34.50
CA ALA A 225 27.74 8.18 -35.25
C ALA A 225 26.95 9.25 -34.47
N VAL A 226 27.03 9.22 -33.13
CA VAL A 226 26.36 10.20 -32.25
C VAL A 226 27.11 11.55 -32.20
N GLU A 227 28.39 11.58 -32.60
CA GLU A 227 29.20 12.82 -32.68
C GLU A 227 28.81 13.73 -33.86
N LEU A 228 28.05 13.24 -34.84
CA LEU A 228 27.76 14.00 -36.06
C LEU A 228 26.73 15.12 -35.87
N ILE A 229 26.03 15.16 -34.73
CA ILE A 229 24.97 16.14 -34.44
C ILE A 229 25.34 16.98 -33.20
N PRO A 230 25.61 18.29 -33.34
CA PRO A 230 25.92 19.15 -32.21
C PRO A 230 24.72 19.20 -31.23
N GLY A 231 24.98 18.99 -29.93
CA GLY A 231 23.96 18.98 -28.87
C GLY A 231 23.38 17.62 -28.50
N LEU A 232 23.38 16.64 -29.43
CA LEU A 232 22.87 15.29 -29.14
C LEU A 232 23.72 14.57 -28.08
N ARG A 233 25.04 14.81 -28.07
CA ARG A 233 25.96 14.27 -27.07
C ARG A 233 25.54 14.65 -25.64
N SER A 234 25.25 15.91 -25.35
CA SER A 234 24.89 16.38 -24.00
C SER A 234 23.56 15.80 -23.52
N ILE A 235 22.60 15.62 -24.42
CA ILE A 235 21.30 15.02 -24.11
C ILE A 235 21.47 13.51 -23.81
N VAL A 236 22.26 12.82 -24.63
CA VAL A 236 22.50 11.37 -24.50
C VAL A 236 23.34 11.03 -23.27
N THR A 237 24.32 11.86 -22.89
CA THR A 237 25.16 11.59 -21.72
C THR A 237 24.56 12.04 -20.39
N GLY A 238 23.71 13.08 -20.38
CA GLY A 238 23.11 13.62 -19.16
C GLY A 238 21.67 13.19 -18.90
N TYR A 239 20.77 13.39 -19.87
CA TYR A 239 19.32 13.23 -19.68
C TYR A 239 18.85 11.79 -19.91
N LEU A 240 19.35 11.13 -20.96
CA LEU A 240 18.91 9.79 -21.35
C LEU A 240 19.06 8.74 -20.22
N PRO A 241 20.18 8.70 -19.45
CA PRO A 241 20.32 7.74 -18.36
C PRO A 241 19.28 7.95 -17.25
N SER A 242 18.93 9.21 -16.97
CA SER A 242 17.89 9.57 -15.98
C SER A 242 16.51 9.09 -16.43
N VAL A 243 16.17 9.24 -17.71
CA VAL A 243 14.89 8.79 -18.27
C VAL A 243 14.78 7.26 -18.27
N ILE A 244 15.83 6.57 -18.71
CA ILE A 244 15.84 5.09 -18.73
C ILE A 244 15.72 4.54 -17.31
N LEU A 245 16.46 5.12 -16.35
CA LEU A 245 16.36 4.71 -14.95
C LEU A 245 14.94 4.93 -14.41
N ASN A 246 14.35 6.11 -14.63
CA ASN A 246 12.98 6.38 -14.22
C ASN A 246 11.98 5.39 -14.83
N GLY A 247 12.18 4.99 -16.10
CA GLY A 247 11.37 3.96 -16.75
C GLY A 247 11.42 2.61 -16.04
N PHE A 248 12.62 2.11 -15.72
CA PHE A 248 12.77 0.85 -14.98
C PHE A 248 12.21 0.93 -13.57
N VAL A 249 12.47 2.03 -12.86
CA VAL A 249 12.02 2.24 -11.48
C VAL A 249 10.50 2.39 -11.40
N TYR A 250 9.84 2.89 -12.44
CA TYR A 250 8.37 3.02 -12.49
C TYR A 250 7.64 1.67 -12.35
N VAL A 251 8.24 0.57 -12.81
CA VAL A 251 7.65 -0.78 -12.73
C VAL A 251 7.72 -1.34 -11.30
N VAL A 252 8.68 -0.89 -10.49
CA VAL A 252 9.01 -1.50 -9.19
C VAL A 252 7.87 -1.40 -8.16
N PRO A 253 7.22 -0.24 -7.95
CA PRO A 253 6.08 -0.14 -7.04
C PRO A 253 4.96 -1.15 -7.35
N PHE A 254 4.69 -1.42 -8.62
CA PHE A 254 3.70 -2.40 -9.06
C PHE A 254 4.11 -3.84 -8.75
N ALA A 255 5.40 -4.18 -8.90
CA ALA A 255 5.92 -5.48 -8.47
C ALA A 255 5.87 -5.64 -6.94
N MET A 256 6.24 -4.60 -6.19
CA MET A 256 6.26 -4.62 -4.72
C MET A 256 4.87 -4.76 -4.10
N ILE A 257 3.84 -4.10 -4.66
CA ILE A 257 2.46 -4.27 -4.18
C ILE A 257 1.92 -5.68 -4.45
N GLY A 258 2.27 -6.28 -5.59
CA GLY A 258 1.93 -7.67 -5.91
C GLY A 258 2.56 -8.66 -4.93
N MET A 259 3.83 -8.45 -4.56
CA MET A 259 4.49 -9.25 -3.53
C MET A 259 3.91 -8.99 -2.12
N ALA A 260 3.52 -7.76 -1.80
CA ALA A 260 2.90 -7.43 -0.52
C ALA A 260 1.53 -8.10 -0.33
N GLU A 261 0.79 -8.35 -1.41
CA GLU A 261 -0.48 -9.10 -1.35
C GLU A 261 -0.29 -10.54 -0.86
N LEU A 262 0.82 -11.17 -1.24
CA LEU A 262 1.19 -12.52 -0.79
C LEU A 262 1.63 -12.59 0.68
N ALA A 263 1.88 -11.44 1.33
CA ALA A 263 2.31 -11.39 2.73
C ALA A 263 1.17 -11.69 3.73
N GLY A 264 -0.09 -11.65 3.28
CA GLY A 264 -1.26 -11.91 4.12
C GLY A 264 -1.62 -10.76 5.08
N ASP A 265 -1.40 -9.51 4.69
CA ASP A 265 -1.77 -8.35 5.51
C ASP A 265 -3.29 -8.19 5.61
N ILE A 266 -3.79 -7.86 6.81
CA ILE A 266 -5.23 -7.88 7.15
C ILE A 266 -6.01 -6.73 6.51
N SER A 267 -5.34 -5.61 6.25
CA SER A 267 -5.95 -4.40 5.70
C SER A 267 -5.20 -3.89 4.48
N ARG A 268 -5.90 -3.18 3.59
CA ARG A 268 -5.32 -2.55 2.40
C ARG A 268 -4.28 -1.51 2.81
N SER A 269 -4.58 -0.73 3.85
CA SER A 269 -3.66 0.25 4.44
C SER A 269 -2.34 -0.37 4.90
N LYS A 270 -2.36 -1.49 5.64
CA LYS A 270 -1.16 -2.18 6.10
C LYS A 270 -0.36 -2.75 4.92
N LYS A 271 -1.04 -3.32 3.92
CA LYS A 271 -0.43 -3.81 2.68
C LYS A 271 0.30 -2.68 1.93
N ASP A 272 -0.35 -1.53 1.76
CA ASP A 272 0.20 -0.38 1.06
C ASP A 272 1.38 0.24 1.83
N ILE A 273 1.32 0.31 3.16
CA ILE A 273 2.43 0.73 4.04
C ILE A 273 3.62 -0.24 3.90
N ARG A 274 3.38 -1.55 3.83
CA ARG A 274 4.43 -2.54 3.63
C ARG A 274 5.10 -2.37 2.27
N ALA A 275 4.30 -2.26 1.22
CA ALA A 275 4.80 -1.98 -0.13
C ALA A 275 5.61 -0.68 -0.17
N CYS A 276 5.13 0.39 0.49
CA CYS A 276 5.85 1.66 0.63
C CYS A 276 7.24 1.47 1.24
N ASN A 277 7.36 0.69 2.33
CA ASN A 277 8.66 0.41 2.97
C ASN A 277 9.59 -0.36 2.02
N MET A 278 9.07 -1.39 1.34
CA MET A 278 9.86 -2.21 0.39
C MET A 278 10.38 -1.36 -0.78
N VAL A 279 9.53 -0.49 -1.35
CA VAL A 279 9.92 0.43 -2.41
C VAL A 279 10.97 1.43 -1.93
N PHE A 280 10.83 1.99 -0.71
CA PHE A 280 11.81 2.93 -0.16
C PHE A 280 13.21 2.30 -0.08
N TYR A 281 13.34 1.14 0.57
CA TYR A 281 14.64 0.47 0.69
C TYR A 281 15.20 0.03 -0.67
N PHE A 282 14.34 -0.38 -1.60
CA PHE A 282 14.74 -0.65 -2.98
C PHE A 282 15.34 0.59 -3.65
N LEU A 283 14.67 1.75 -3.55
CA LEU A 283 15.13 3.01 -4.13
C LEU A 283 16.46 3.46 -3.50
N VAL A 284 16.60 3.35 -2.19
CA VAL A 284 17.85 3.68 -1.49
C VAL A 284 18.98 2.75 -1.94
N GLY A 285 18.75 1.44 -2.02
CA GLY A 285 19.76 0.48 -2.48
C GLY A 285 20.15 0.68 -3.95
N ASN A 286 19.16 0.69 -4.85
CA ASN A 286 19.40 0.73 -6.29
C ASN A 286 19.64 2.14 -6.83
N VAL A 287 18.73 3.08 -6.58
CA VAL A 287 18.83 4.42 -7.18
C VAL A 287 19.90 5.26 -6.50
N PHE A 288 20.02 5.19 -5.17
CA PHE A 288 21.04 5.94 -4.44
C PHE A 288 22.37 5.18 -4.39
N PHE A 289 22.48 4.07 -3.64
CA PHE A 289 23.78 3.41 -3.41
C PHE A 289 24.41 2.82 -4.67
N LEU A 290 23.67 2.08 -5.51
CA LEU A 290 24.27 1.51 -6.73
C LEU A 290 24.66 2.59 -7.74
N SER A 291 23.90 3.67 -7.88
CA SER A 291 24.31 4.79 -8.75
C SER A 291 25.61 5.45 -8.27
N LEU A 292 25.80 5.55 -6.94
CA LEU A 292 27.05 6.04 -6.35
C LEU A 292 28.22 5.09 -6.58
N LEU A 293 27.99 3.79 -6.41
CA LEU A 293 28.99 2.75 -6.59
C LEU A 293 29.28 2.43 -8.07
N SER A 294 28.38 2.84 -8.98
CA SER A 294 28.52 2.53 -10.39
C SER A 294 29.63 3.34 -11.04
N GLY A 295 30.68 2.62 -11.48
CA GLY A 295 31.93 3.16 -11.98
C GLY A 295 33.11 2.21 -11.82
N SER A 296 34.35 2.71 -11.96
CA SER A 296 35.60 1.99 -11.59
C SER A 296 35.70 1.63 -10.10
N LEU A 297 34.62 1.79 -9.34
CA LEU A 297 34.52 1.44 -7.92
C LEU A 297 33.84 0.08 -7.71
N LEU A 298 33.29 -0.55 -8.76
CA LEU A 298 32.88 -1.97 -8.68
C LEU A 298 34.09 -2.87 -8.38
N ASP A 299 35.25 -2.55 -8.95
CA ASP A 299 36.53 -3.22 -8.62
C ASP A 299 36.94 -3.00 -7.15
N GLN A 300 36.47 -1.91 -6.52
CA GLN A 300 36.72 -1.60 -5.11
C GLN A 300 35.75 -2.26 -4.13
N ILE A 301 34.64 -2.86 -4.58
CA ILE A 301 33.72 -3.62 -3.70
C ILE A 301 34.45 -4.84 -3.11
N GLY A 302 35.35 -5.46 -3.88
CA GLY A 302 36.21 -6.54 -3.39
C GLY A 302 37.17 -6.09 -2.29
N GLU A 303 37.70 -4.86 -2.36
CA GLU A 303 38.59 -4.28 -1.34
C GLU A 303 37.86 -3.66 -0.14
N SER A 304 36.60 -3.24 -0.30
CA SER A 304 35.81 -2.59 0.77
C SER A 304 35.54 -3.51 1.97
N PHE A 305 35.56 -4.83 1.77
CA PHE A 305 35.48 -5.80 2.88
C PHE A 305 36.78 -5.90 3.69
N ILE A 306 37.90 -5.40 3.16
CA ILE A 306 39.24 -5.57 3.75
C ILE A 306 39.56 -4.44 4.73
N HIS A 307 39.05 -3.21 4.51
CA HIS A 307 39.29 -2.04 5.37
C HIS A 307 38.02 -1.21 5.66
N PRO A 308 37.24 -1.52 6.72
CA PRO A 308 35.97 -0.83 7.03
C PRO A 308 36.14 0.63 7.45
N LYS A 309 37.36 1.06 7.79
CA LYS A 309 37.66 2.44 8.23
C LYS A 309 37.53 3.47 7.11
N ASP A 310 37.64 3.05 5.85
CA ASP A 310 37.62 3.94 4.68
C ASP A 310 36.24 4.09 4.03
N ILE A 311 35.22 3.38 4.52
CA ILE A 311 33.86 3.39 3.96
C ILE A 311 33.28 4.82 3.86
N PRO A 312 33.31 5.65 4.92
CA PRO A 312 32.76 7.01 4.84
C PRO A 312 33.49 7.88 3.81
N SER A 313 34.82 7.76 3.76
CA SER A 313 35.69 8.51 2.84
C SER A 313 35.39 8.15 1.38
N ARG A 314 35.28 6.85 1.07
CA ARG A 314 34.94 6.36 -0.28
C ARG A 314 33.53 6.78 -0.68
N LEU A 315 32.57 6.70 0.23
CA LEU A 315 31.21 7.18 0.00
C LEU A 315 31.18 8.67 -0.33
N ALA A 316 31.91 9.52 0.42
CA ALA A 316 31.97 10.95 0.16
C ALA A 316 32.59 11.31 -1.20
N LEU A 317 33.62 10.58 -1.65
CA LEU A 317 34.17 10.72 -3.00
C LEU A 317 33.13 10.37 -4.07
N ALA A 318 32.46 9.22 -3.92
CA ALA A 318 31.45 8.75 -4.86
C ALA A 318 30.25 9.72 -4.97
N VAL A 319 29.77 10.21 -3.83
CA VAL A 319 28.68 11.21 -3.75
C VAL A 319 29.09 12.50 -4.44
N SER A 320 30.30 13.00 -4.21
CA SER A 320 30.78 14.22 -4.84
C SER A 320 30.90 14.09 -6.35
N ALA A 321 31.34 12.92 -6.85
CA ALA A 321 31.49 12.66 -8.28
C ALA A 321 30.16 12.55 -9.04
N GLN A 322 29.09 12.10 -8.37
CA GLN A 322 27.79 11.86 -9.01
C GLN A 322 26.77 12.99 -8.81
N ALA A 323 27.21 14.19 -8.38
CA ALA A 323 26.32 15.32 -8.14
C ALA A 323 25.51 15.71 -9.38
N ASP A 324 26.14 15.78 -10.55
CA ASP A 324 25.50 16.20 -11.81
C ASP A 324 24.40 15.23 -12.26
N PHE A 325 24.60 13.93 -12.02
CA PHE A 325 23.60 12.91 -12.27
C PHE A 325 22.36 13.12 -11.41
N PHE A 326 22.52 13.30 -10.09
CA PHE A 326 21.37 13.49 -9.18
C PHE A 326 20.67 14.84 -9.37
N MET A 327 21.39 15.90 -9.77
CA MET A 327 20.78 17.16 -10.19
C MET A 327 19.87 16.96 -11.40
N THR A 328 20.36 16.26 -12.43
CA THR A 328 19.57 15.96 -13.63
C THR A 328 18.40 15.04 -13.30
N TYR A 329 18.58 14.07 -12.41
CA TYR A 329 17.53 13.18 -11.92
C TYR A 329 16.39 13.95 -11.23
N ILE A 330 16.70 14.85 -10.29
CA ILE A 330 15.69 15.68 -9.60
C ILE A 330 14.97 16.60 -10.59
N LEU A 331 15.71 17.23 -11.51
CA LEU A 331 15.12 18.11 -12.52
C LEU A 331 14.18 17.36 -13.47
N THR A 332 14.60 16.17 -13.91
CA THR A 332 13.79 15.30 -14.79
C THR A 332 12.53 14.82 -14.07
N ASN A 333 12.67 14.30 -12.86
CA ASN A 333 11.54 13.81 -12.08
C ASN A 333 10.60 14.96 -11.64
N GLY A 334 11.14 16.15 -11.40
CA GLY A 334 10.35 17.34 -11.13
C GLY A 334 9.57 17.81 -12.34
N LEU A 335 10.26 18.30 -13.37
CA LEU A 335 9.59 18.90 -14.52
C LEU A 335 8.81 17.85 -15.31
N SER A 336 9.48 16.82 -15.82
CA SER A 336 8.83 15.80 -16.66
C SER A 336 7.92 14.89 -15.85
N GLY A 337 8.34 14.46 -14.66
CA GLY A 337 7.54 13.57 -13.82
C GLY A 337 6.22 14.19 -13.37
N PHE A 338 6.24 15.43 -12.86
CA PHE A 338 4.99 16.10 -12.48
C PHE A 338 4.13 16.49 -13.69
N SER A 339 4.71 16.82 -14.85
CA SER A 339 3.91 17.02 -16.07
C SER A 339 3.18 15.75 -16.51
N VAL A 340 3.85 14.59 -16.45
CA VAL A 340 3.22 13.29 -16.76
C VAL A 340 2.19 12.90 -15.70
N GLU A 341 2.46 13.20 -14.42
CA GLU A 341 1.51 12.95 -13.34
C GLU A 341 0.24 13.80 -13.53
N ILE A 342 0.31 15.08 -13.90
CA ILE A 342 -0.87 15.93 -14.21
C ILE A 342 -1.65 15.36 -15.41
N LEU A 343 -0.96 14.96 -16.47
CA LEU A 343 -1.61 14.45 -17.68
C LEU A 343 -2.36 13.13 -17.43
N GLN A 344 -1.92 12.35 -16.44
CA GLN A 344 -2.48 11.04 -16.09
C GLN A 344 -2.75 10.12 -17.31
N PRO A 345 -1.78 9.92 -18.20
CA PRO A 345 -2.01 9.23 -19.47
C PRO A 345 -2.53 7.80 -19.26
N GLY A 346 -2.09 7.10 -18.21
CA GLY A 346 -2.59 5.76 -17.89
C GLY A 346 -4.09 5.71 -17.59
N LEU A 347 -4.63 6.73 -16.91
CA LEU A 347 -6.06 6.81 -16.60
C LEU A 347 -6.88 7.14 -17.84
N LEU A 348 -6.41 8.09 -18.66
CA LEU A 348 -7.06 8.46 -19.92
C LEU A 348 -7.07 7.29 -20.92
N ILE A 349 -5.96 6.57 -21.05
CA ILE A 349 -5.87 5.39 -21.94
C ILE A 349 -6.80 4.29 -21.45
N TRP A 350 -6.85 4.03 -20.14
CA TRP A 350 -7.77 3.02 -19.59
C TRP A 350 -9.24 3.39 -19.81
N ASP A 351 -9.61 4.66 -19.59
CA ASP A 351 -11.00 5.11 -19.78
C ASP A 351 -11.41 5.09 -21.26
N THR A 352 -10.51 5.49 -22.17
CA THR A 352 -10.76 5.39 -23.62
C THR A 352 -10.91 3.94 -24.09
N ILE A 353 -10.05 3.02 -23.63
CA ILE A 353 -10.19 1.58 -23.91
C ILE A 353 -11.52 1.05 -23.36
N ARG A 354 -11.88 1.43 -22.13
CA ARG A 354 -13.14 1.02 -21.50
C ARG A 354 -14.33 1.56 -22.28
N SER A 355 -14.31 2.82 -22.69
CA SER A 355 -15.37 3.43 -23.49
C SER A 355 -15.53 2.77 -24.85
N LEU A 356 -14.43 2.38 -25.51
CA LEU A 356 -14.50 1.63 -26.78
C LEU A 356 -15.03 0.21 -26.59
N THR A 357 -14.64 -0.47 -25.51
CA THR A 357 -14.97 -1.89 -25.28
C THR A 357 -16.37 -2.08 -24.66
N TRP A 358 -16.87 -1.11 -23.87
CA TRP A 358 -18.13 -1.18 -23.12
C TRP A 358 -19.22 -0.25 -23.66
N SER A 359 -19.27 -0.02 -24.97
CA SER A 359 -20.26 0.86 -25.60
C SER A 359 -21.62 0.16 -25.78
N CYS A 360 -22.42 0.10 -24.70
CA CYS A 360 -23.89 0.10 -24.72
C CYS A 360 -24.45 0.17 -23.28
N GLY A 361 -25.12 1.28 -22.94
CA GLY A 361 -26.21 1.32 -21.95
C GLY A 361 -25.95 0.99 -20.47
N LYS A 362 -24.70 0.85 -20.01
CA LYS A 362 -24.42 0.43 -18.62
C LYS A 362 -24.25 1.61 -17.67
N GLU A 363 -24.83 1.50 -16.48
CA GLU A 363 -24.54 2.38 -15.36
C GLU A 363 -23.02 2.47 -15.15
N LYS A 364 -22.47 3.66 -15.40
CA LYS A 364 -21.06 3.96 -15.18
C LYS A 364 -20.83 4.00 -13.68
N LYS A 365 -20.60 2.85 -13.04
CA LYS A 365 -19.97 2.86 -11.71
C LYS A 365 -18.59 3.51 -11.88
N PRO A 366 -18.38 4.72 -11.31
CA PRO A 366 -17.11 5.43 -11.45
C PRO A 366 -16.03 4.54 -10.86
N TYR A 367 -14.92 4.38 -11.59
CA TYR A 367 -13.78 3.67 -11.05
C TYR A 367 -13.05 4.64 -10.11
N LEU A 368 -13.19 4.43 -8.82
CA LEU A 368 -12.62 5.31 -7.80
C LEU A 368 -11.10 5.10 -7.78
N TYR A 369 -10.36 6.11 -8.23
CA TYR A 369 -8.90 6.03 -8.24
C TYR A 369 -8.35 6.62 -6.94
N SER A 370 -7.70 5.78 -6.15
CA SER A 370 -7.02 6.20 -4.94
C SER A 370 -5.62 6.71 -5.25
N LEU A 371 -5.17 7.73 -4.54
CA LEU A 371 -3.77 8.17 -4.59
C LEU A 371 -2.85 6.97 -4.26
N PRO A 372 -1.88 6.62 -5.12
CA PRO A 372 -0.98 5.50 -4.88
C PRO A 372 0.11 5.87 -3.85
N TYR A 373 -0.26 5.87 -2.57
CA TYR A 373 0.63 6.22 -1.45
C TYR A 373 1.94 5.42 -1.46
N TYR A 374 1.87 4.13 -1.78
CA TYR A 374 3.02 3.23 -1.86
C TYR A 374 4.05 3.62 -2.92
N ARG A 375 3.66 4.41 -3.92
CA ARG A 375 4.55 4.96 -4.97
C ARG A 375 5.00 6.37 -4.62
N VAL A 376 4.08 7.27 -4.29
CA VAL A 376 4.41 8.70 -4.12
C VAL A 376 5.33 8.93 -2.91
N ILE A 377 5.04 8.31 -1.76
CA ILE A 377 5.79 8.53 -0.52
C ILE A 377 7.27 8.14 -0.66
N PRO A 378 7.64 6.94 -1.17
CA PRO A 378 9.04 6.56 -1.29
C PRO A 378 9.86 7.44 -2.25
N PHE A 379 9.27 7.90 -3.35
CA PHE A 379 9.97 8.77 -4.31
C PHE A 379 10.24 10.15 -3.72
N VAL A 380 9.25 10.73 -3.02
CA VAL A 380 9.45 12.00 -2.32
C VAL A 380 10.48 11.84 -1.20
N ALA A 381 10.44 10.73 -0.46
CA ALA A 381 11.43 10.42 0.57
C ALA A 381 12.85 10.23 -0.01
N LEU A 382 12.99 9.65 -1.20
CA LEU A 382 14.26 9.57 -1.93
C LEU A 382 14.77 10.97 -2.32
N SER A 383 13.89 11.86 -2.79
CA SER A 383 14.27 13.25 -3.08
C SER A 383 14.75 13.99 -1.83
N ILE A 384 14.12 13.76 -0.67
CA ILE A 384 14.58 14.27 0.63
C ILE A 384 15.95 13.68 1.00
N LEU A 385 16.16 12.38 0.79
CA LEU A 385 17.43 11.70 1.03
C LEU A 385 18.57 12.32 0.23
N ILE A 386 18.37 12.44 -1.08
CA ILE A 386 19.34 13.06 -2.00
C ILE A 386 19.59 14.50 -1.57
N GLY A 387 18.53 15.27 -1.32
CA GLY A 387 18.62 16.65 -0.85
C GLY A 387 19.45 16.82 0.42
N ALA A 388 19.20 15.99 1.44
CA ALA A 388 19.92 16.04 2.71
C ALA A 388 21.41 15.73 2.52
N VAL A 389 21.74 14.68 1.77
CA VAL A 389 23.14 14.30 1.51
C VAL A 389 23.86 15.38 0.70
N TYR A 390 23.23 15.90 -0.36
CA TYR A 390 23.85 16.88 -1.25
C TYR A 390 23.86 18.30 -0.69
N ALA A 391 23.04 18.63 0.32
CA ALA A 391 23.10 19.92 1.01
C ALA A 391 24.52 20.24 1.54
N VAL A 392 25.26 19.21 1.99
CA VAL A 392 26.63 19.33 2.50
C VAL A 392 27.67 19.26 1.38
N VAL A 393 27.43 18.46 0.35
CA VAL A 393 28.41 18.16 -0.71
C VAL A 393 28.37 19.20 -1.83
N SER A 394 27.18 19.49 -2.36
CA SER A 394 26.93 20.45 -3.43
C SER A 394 25.63 21.23 -3.16
N PRO A 395 25.71 22.39 -2.49
CA PRO A 395 24.52 23.19 -2.13
C PRO A 395 23.68 23.65 -3.33
N LEU A 396 24.26 23.63 -4.55
CA LEU A 396 23.59 23.98 -5.80
C LEU A 396 22.38 23.07 -6.11
N VAL A 397 22.28 21.89 -5.50
CA VAL A 397 21.10 21.01 -5.64
C VAL A 397 19.86 21.58 -4.92
N LEU A 398 20.04 22.37 -3.86
CA LEU A 398 18.94 22.82 -2.99
C LEU A 398 17.91 23.71 -3.70
N PRO A 399 18.28 24.71 -4.52
CA PRO A 399 17.29 25.51 -5.26
C PRO A 399 16.42 24.65 -6.19
N PHE A 400 17.02 23.68 -6.89
CA PHE A 400 16.27 22.75 -7.75
C PHE A 400 15.32 21.86 -6.95
N LEU A 401 15.76 21.41 -5.77
CA LEU A 401 14.94 20.61 -4.88
C LEU A 401 13.77 21.41 -4.28
N ILE A 402 13.97 22.68 -3.94
CA ILE A 402 12.89 23.58 -3.51
C ILE A 402 11.87 23.73 -4.65
N GLY A 403 12.34 23.96 -5.88
CA GLY A 403 11.48 24.00 -7.07
C GLY A 403 10.69 22.70 -7.26
N TYR A 404 11.32 21.54 -7.06
CA TYR A 404 10.67 20.24 -7.07
C TYR A 404 9.52 20.14 -6.05
N PHE A 405 9.75 20.54 -4.79
CA PHE A 405 8.71 20.47 -3.76
C PHE A 405 7.57 21.47 -3.99
N LEU A 406 7.87 22.68 -4.48
CA LEU A 406 6.84 23.67 -4.80
C LEU A 406 5.94 23.20 -5.95
N LEU A 407 6.54 22.69 -7.03
CA LEU A 407 5.79 22.14 -8.16
C LEU A 407 4.96 20.94 -7.72
N GLY A 408 5.56 20.00 -6.98
CA GLY A 408 4.86 18.83 -6.45
C GLY A 408 3.69 19.18 -5.53
N TYR A 409 3.84 20.22 -4.69
CA TYR A 409 2.76 20.70 -3.82
C TYR A 409 1.55 21.18 -4.61
N VAL A 410 1.77 22.02 -5.63
CA VAL A 410 0.68 22.53 -6.49
C VAL A 410 0.00 21.40 -7.25
N VAL A 411 0.78 20.49 -7.83
CA VAL A 411 0.25 19.35 -8.60
C VAL A 411 -0.57 18.41 -7.72
N PHE A 412 -0.02 17.96 -6.60
CA PHE A 412 -0.74 16.99 -5.75
C PHE A 412 -1.96 17.60 -5.06
N ILE A 413 -1.96 18.89 -4.71
CA ILE A 413 -3.20 19.53 -4.21
C ILE A 413 -4.30 19.48 -5.26
N ASN A 414 -4.00 19.91 -6.49
CA ASN A 414 -4.99 19.91 -7.56
C ASN A 414 -5.55 18.50 -7.78
N GLN A 415 -4.69 17.47 -7.78
CA GLN A 415 -5.14 16.11 -8.03
C GLN A 415 -5.90 15.49 -6.85
N ILE A 416 -5.54 15.82 -5.61
CA ILE A 416 -6.27 15.35 -4.42
C ILE A 416 -7.66 15.97 -4.36
N GLU A 417 -7.83 17.20 -4.83
CA GLU A 417 -9.13 17.88 -4.87
C GLU A 417 -10.01 17.40 -6.03
N ASP A 418 -9.46 17.28 -7.24
CA ASP A 418 -10.25 17.06 -8.46
C ASP A 418 -10.35 15.59 -8.91
N VAL A 419 -9.38 14.74 -8.56
CA VAL A 419 -9.24 13.40 -9.17
C VAL A 419 -9.30 12.26 -8.16
N TYR A 420 -8.53 12.35 -7.08
CA TYR A 420 -8.34 11.23 -6.17
C TYR A 420 -9.46 11.10 -5.16
N GLU A 421 -10.06 9.90 -5.07
CA GLU A 421 -11.02 9.60 -4.00
C GLU A 421 -10.36 8.81 -2.87
N THR A 422 -10.67 9.17 -1.63
CA THR A 422 -10.18 8.46 -0.44
C THR A 422 -10.92 7.14 -0.27
N THR A 423 -10.27 6.04 -0.69
CA THR A 423 -10.85 4.69 -0.58
C THR A 423 -10.87 4.14 0.84
N TYR A 424 -9.91 4.57 1.68
CA TYR A 424 -9.79 4.21 3.08
C TYR A 424 -9.14 5.35 3.87
N GLU A 425 -9.44 5.47 5.16
CA GLU A 425 -8.89 6.52 6.02
C GLU A 425 -7.88 5.95 7.02
N THR A 426 -6.61 6.35 6.91
CA THR A 426 -5.53 5.86 7.80
C THR A 426 -5.26 6.77 9.00
N CYS A 427 -5.84 7.97 9.06
CA CYS A 427 -5.58 8.93 10.14
C CYS A 427 -4.06 9.16 10.41
N GLY A 428 -3.25 9.21 9.35
CA GLY A 428 -1.81 9.51 9.43
C GLY A 428 -0.93 8.36 9.93
N GLN A 429 -1.34 7.10 9.78
CA GLN A 429 -0.48 5.93 10.10
C GLN A 429 0.82 5.85 9.27
N TYR A 430 0.91 6.55 8.14
CA TYR A 430 2.14 6.65 7.34
C TYR A 430 3.24 7.49 8.01
N TRP A 431 2.90 8.39 8.94
CA TRP A 431 3.84 9.37 9.52
C TRP A 431 5.06 8.77 10.22
N PRO A 432 4.94 7.72 11.06
CA PRO A 432 6.11 7.09 11.69
C PRO A 432 7.13 6.55 10.66
N TYR A 433 6.64 6.04 9.53
CA TYR A 433 7.49 5.55 8.45
C TYR A 433 8.18 6.69 7.71
N ILE A 434 7.46 7.78 7.41
CA ILE A 434 8.04 8.98 6.81
C ILE A 434 9.11 9.59 7.73
N HIS A 435 8.84 9.70 9.03
CA HIS A 435 9.81 10.14 10.02
C HIS A 435 11.06 9.25 10.01
N HIS A 436 10.89 7.93 9.98
CA HIS A 436 12.00 6.99 9.87
C HIS A 436 12.83 7.22 8.59
N TYR A 437 12.20 7.45 7.43
CA TYR A 437 12.91 7.74 6.19
C TYR A 437 13.74 9.03 6.27
N ILE A 438 13.19 10.09 6.89
CA ILE A 438 13.89 11.36 7.10
C ILE A 438 15.08 11.16 8.06
N VAL A 439 14.91 10.39 9.13
CA VAL A 439 16.02 10.07 10.04
C VAL A 439 17.11 9.30 9.32
N VAL A 440 16.76 8.29 8.50
CA VAL A 440 17.72 7.57 7.65
C VAL A 440 18.47 8.54 6.74
N ALA A 441 17.79 9.54 6.19
CA ALA A 441 18.43 10.58 5.38
C ALA A 441 19.42 11.46 6.14
N ILE A 442 19.06 11.90 7.33
CA ILE A 442 19.95 12.71 8.19
C ILE A 442 21.16 11.89 8.63
N VAL A 443 20.96 10.62 9.01
CA VAL A 443 22.04 9.70 9.35
C VAL A 443 23.00 9.52 8.18
N LEU A 444 22.47 9.33 6.97
CA LEU A 444 23.30 9.17 5.78
C LEU A 444 24.08 10.45 5.44
N MET A 445 23.46 11.62 5.57
CA MET A 445 24.11 12.93 5.46
C MET A 445 25.26 13.10 6.47
N GLN A 446 25.08 12.68 7.71
CA GLN A 446 26.12 12.76 8.73
C GLN A 446 27.28 11.81 8.43
N ILE A 447 27.00 10.59 7.95
CA ILE A 447 28.02 9.63 7.52
C ILE A 447 28.83 10.18 6.34
N THR A 448 28.19 10.77 5.33
CA THR A 448 28.89 11.39 4.19
C THR A 448 29.69 12.61 4.63
N MET A 449 29.20 13.40 5.59
CA MET A 449 29.91 14.55 6.17
C MET A 449 31.18 14.13 6.91
N ILE A 450 31.13 13.06 7.71
CA ILE A 450 32.31 12.45 8.36
C ILE A 450 33.36 12.08 7.31
N GLY A 451 32.93 11.42 6.22
CA GLY A 451 33.78 11.06 5.10
C GLY A 451 34.41 12.26 4.41
N LEU A 452 33.63 13.30 4.12
CA LEU A 452 34.09 14.50 3.42
C LEU A 452 35.12 15.28 4.23
N PHE A 453 34.94 15.43 5.53
CA PHE A 453 35.93 16.07 6.40
C PHE A 453 37.19 15.22 6.59
N GLY A 454 37.04 13.89 6.60
CA GLY A 454 38.16 12.95 6.58
C GLY A 454 39.05 13.13 5.35
N LEU A 455 38.44 13.21 4.16
CA LEU A 455 39.15 13.45 2.89
C LEU A 455 39.88 14.80 2.88
N LYS A 456 39.27 15.85 3.45
CA LYS A 456 39.88 17.20 3.53
C LYS A 456 40.95 17.32 4.62
N SER A 457 41.38 16.21 5.24
CA SER A 457 42.38 16.17 6.32
C SER A 457 42.02 17.05 7.53
N LYS A 458 40.73 17.34 7.75
CA LYS A 458 40.23 18.11 8.89
C LYS A 458 39.70 17.18 9.97
N ALA A 459 40.61 16.45 10.61
CA ALA A 459 40.27 15.44 11.61
C ALA A 459 39.38 15.99 12.74
N SER A 460 39.67 17.20 13.25
CA SER A 460 38.87 17.84 14.30
C SER A 460 37.38 18.01 13.93
N ALA A 461 37.08 18.34 12.67
CA ALA A 461 35.69 18.51 12.21
C ALA A 461 34.97 17.16 12.07
N SER A 462 35.69 16.12 11.62
CA SER A 462 35.16 14.75 11.53
C SER A 462 34.82 14.20 12.92
N PHE A 463 35.71 14.35 13.90
CA PHE A 463 35.45 13.95 15.28
C PHE A 463 34.26 14.70 15.90
N SER A 464 34.12 16.00 15.62
CA SER A 464 32.98 16.79 16.09
C SER A 464 31.62 16.34 15.54
N THR A 465 31.60 15.60 14.42
CA THR A 465 30.37 15.12 13.78
C THR A 465 29.85 13.81 14.41
N ILE A 466 30.72 13.03 15.04
CA ILE A 466 30.35 11.74 15.65
C ILE A 466 29.31 11.92 16.78
N PRO A 467 29.45 12.87 17.73
CA PRO A 467 28.42 13.12 18.74
C PRO A 467 27.05 13.49 18.14
N LEU A 468 27.03 14.22 17.02
CA LEU A 468 25.79 14.60 16.32
C LEU A 468 25.04 13.37 15.78
N LEU A 469 25.77 12.39 15.25
CA LEU A 469 25.22 11.11 14.80
C LEU A 469 24.59 10.32 15.96
N VAL A 470 25.31 10.24 17.09
CA VAL A 470 24.79 9.58 18.29
C VAL A 470 23.53 10.28 18.79
N PHE A 471 23.52 11.61 18.87
CA PHE A 471 22.36 12.39 19.28
C PHE A 471 21.15 12.15 18.37
N THR A 472 21.36 12.05 17.05
CA THR A 472 20.28 11.78 16.08
C THR A 472 19.65 10.40 16.30
N ILE A 473 20.47 9.37 16.58
CA ILE A 473 19.98 8.02 16.86
C ILE A 473 19.22 8.00 18.19
N VAL A 474 19.77 8.61 19.24
CA VAL A 474 19.12 8.70 20.56
C VAL A 474 17.79 9.46 20.45
N PHE A 475 17.75 10.55 19.68
CA PHE A 475 16.52 11.30 19.41
C PHE A 475 15.47 10.44 18.70
N ASN A 476 15.87 9.65 17.70
CA ASN A 476 14.94 8.74 17.02
C ASN A 476 14.37 7.68 17.96
N GLU A 477 15.20 7.06 18.81
CA GLU A 477 14.74 6.09 19.80
C GLU A 477 13.83 6.74 20.86
N TYR A 478 14.16 7.94 21.32
CA TYR A 478 13.26 8.73 22.18
C TYR A 478 11.90 8.97 21.51
N CYS A 479 11.91 9.37 20.22
CA CYS A 479 10.69 9.59 19.46
C CYS A 479 9.87 8.32 19.28
N LYS A 480 10.51 7.17 19.04
CA LYS A 480 9.83 5.88 18.95
C LYS A 480 9.18 5.51 20.28
N ILE A 481 9.92 5.56 21.39
CA ILE A 481 9.40 5.22 22.72
C ILE A 481 8.24 6.15 23.11
N ARG A 482 8.36 7.45 22.83
CA ARG A 482 7.39 8.45 23.29
C ARG A 482 6.16 8.60 22.39
N PHE A 483 6.34 8.60 21.07
CA PHE A 483 5.28 9.00 20.12
C PHE A 483 4.72 7.85 19.28
N LEU A 484 5.49 6.77 19.03
CA LEU A 484 5.01 5.64 18.22
C LEU A 484 3.75 4.98 18.79
N PRO A 485 3.60 4.78 20.12
CA PRO A 485 2.39 4.19 20.68
C PRO A 485 1.11 4.94 20.29
N THR A 486 1.15 6.27 20.15
CA THR A 486 0.01 7.11 19.75
C THR A 486 -0.48 6.85 18.32
N PHE A 487 0.35 6.23 17.47
CA PHE A 487 -0.02 5.86 16.10
C PHE A 487 -0.61 4.45 15.98
N HIS A 488 -0.39 3.58 16.99
CA HIS A 488 -0.92 2.22 17.02
C HIS A 488 -2.12 2.08 17.96
N HIS A 489 -2.10 2.80 19.08
CA HIS A 489 -3.09 2.69 20.15
C HIS A 489 -3.96 3.94 20.21
N TYR A 490 -5.27 3.73 20.35
CA TYR A 490 -6.20 4.81 20.63
C TYR A 490 -6.20 5.15 22.12
N SER A 491 -6.26 6.43 22.48
CA SER A 491 -6.16 6.82 23.89
C SER A 491 -7.48 6.54 24.60
N VAL A 492 -7.41 5.96 25.81
CA VAL A 492 -8.60 5.63 26.61
C VAL A 492 -9.37 6.88 27.01
N GLN A 493 -8.66 7.97 27.32
CA GLN A 493 -9.25 9.25 27.68
C GLN A 493 -10.05 9.87 26.53
N ASP A 494 -9.49 9.88 25.31
CA ASP A 494 -10.20 10.41 24.13
C ASP A 494 -11.39 9.51 23.76
N ALA A 495 -11.24 8.19 23.90
CA ALA A 495 -12.33 7.24 23.69
C ALA A 495 -13.51 7.52 24.63
N MET A 496 -13.26 7.67 25.92
CA MET A 496 -14.28 7.97 26.92
C MET A 496 -14.93 9.34 26.67
N LYS A 497 -14.15 10.38 26.35
CA LYS A 497 -14.68 11.70 26.02
C LYS A 497 -15.61 11.65 24.79
N ASN A 498 -15.26 10.87 23.78
CA ASN A 498 -16.09 10.71 22.58
C ASN A 498 -17.35 9.89 22.87
N ASP A 499 -17.29 8.91 23.77
CA ASP A 499 -18.47 8.15 24.23
C ASP A 499 -19.44 9.08 24.98
N GLU A 500 -18.95 9.90 25.92
CA GLU A 500 -19.76 10.90 26.64
C GLU A 500 -20.41 11.94 25.71
N LEU A 501 -19.68 12.38 24.68
CA LEU A 501 -20.20 13.32 23.69
C LEU A 501 -21.33 12.70 22.87
N ASP A 502 -21.22 11.42 22.49
CA ASP A 502 -22.26 10.75 21.72
C ASP A 502 -23.47 10.36 22.57
N GLU A 503 -23.26 10.06 23.85
CA GLU A 503 -24.34 9.87 24.82
C GLU A 503 -25.15 11.15 25.02
N LYS A 504 -24.48 12.31 25.16
CA LYS A 504 -25.14 13.62 25.22
C LYS A 504 -25.93 13.95 23.95
N ASN A 505 -25.47 13.49 22.79
CA ASN A 505 -26.15 13.71 21.51
C ASN A 505 -27.20 12.63 21.19
N GLY A 506 -27.35 11.59 22.01
CA GLY A 506 -28.24 10.44 21.74
C GLY A 506 -27.79 9.56 20.55
N MET A 507 -26.56 9.73 20.07
CA MET A 507 -26.05 9.06 18.86
C MET A 507 -25.33 7.73 19.14
N LEU A 508 -25.06 7.43 20.41
CA LEU A 508 -24.28 6.26 20.81
C LEU A 508 -24.91 4.95 20.32
N GLU A 509 -26.23 4.78 20.52
CA GLU A 509 -26.95 3.57 20.13
C GLU A 509 -27.01 3.41 18.60
N ALA A 510 -27.20 4.51 17.87
CA ALA A 510 -27.19 4.50 16.40
C ALA A 510 -25.80 4.12 15.84
N ASN A 511 -24.74 4.69 16.39
CA ASN A 511 -23.35 4.39 16.00
C ASN A 511 -22.99 2.93 16.32
N TYR A 512 -23.46 2.42 17.46
CA TYR A 512 -23.32 1.02 17.83
C TYR A 512 -24.07 0.09 16.88
N GLN A 513 -25.33 0.39 16.54
CA GLN A 513 -26.13 -0.43 15.61
C GLN A 513 -25.50 -0.47 14.21
N ASN A 514 -24.89 0.63 13.79
CA ASN A 514 -24.08 0.68 12.57
C ASN A 514 -22.86 -0.26 12.66
N ALA A 515 -22.17 -0.29 13.81
CA ALA A 515 -21.01 -1.17 14.03
C ALA A 515 -21.35 -2.66 13.97
N LEU A 516 -22.53 -3.06 14.45
CA LEU A 516 -23.00 -4.46 14.36
C LEU A 516 -23.11 -4.96 12.92
N ASN A 517 -23.64 -4.12 12.04
CA ASN A 517 -23.92 -4.50 10.65
C ASN A 517 -22.71 -4.28 9.72
N ALA A 518 -21.76 -3.44 10.14
CA ALA A 518 -20.62 -3.02 9.32
C ALA A 518 -19.67 -4.15 8.90
N TYR A 519 -19.48 -5.16 9.75
CA TYR A 519 -18.49 -6.22 9.54
C TYR A 519 -19.09 -7.53 9.00
N SER A 520 -20.15 -7.42 8.20
CA SER A 520 -20.71 -8.57 7.47
C SER A 520 -19.91 -8.80 6.18
N PRO A 521 -19.36 -10.00 5.96
CA PRO A 521 -18.72 -10.36 4.69
C PRO A 521 -19.65 -10.05 3.52
N PRO A 522 -19.13 -9.51 2.40
CA PRO A 522 -19.94 -9.22 1.21
C PRO A 522 -20.72 -10.43 0.69
N CYS A 523 -20.23 -11.64 0.99
CA CYS A 523 -20.85 -12.90 0.60
C CYS A 523 -22.06 -13.32 1.45
N LEU A 524 -22.23 -12.75 2.63
CA LEU A 524 -23.36 -13.02 3.54
C LEU A 524 -24.44 -11.93 3.47
N GLN A 525 -24.17 -10.79 2.81
CA GLN A 525 -25.19 -9.81 2.53
C GLN A 525 -26.29 -10.41 1.63
N PRO A 526 -27.58 -10.12 1.90
CA PRO A 526 -28.67 -10.61 1.05
C PRO A 526 -28.46 -10.10 -0.37
N MET A 527 -28.33 -11.01 -1.33
CA MET A 527 -28.46 -10.65 -2.73
C MET A 527 -29.95 -10.58 -3.04
N ASN A 528 -30.41 -9.43 -3.52
CA ASN A 528 -31.68 -9.36 -4.23
C ASN A 528 -31.51 -10.08 -5.56
N CYS A 529 -31.58 -11.41 -5.55
CA CYS A 529 -31.49 -12.23 -6.76
C CYS A 529 -32.75 -12.11 -7.64
N MET A 530 -33.84 -11.49 -7.14
CA MET A 530 -35.14 -11.41 -7.82
C MET A 530 -35.93 -10.12 -7.52
N ALA A 531 -35.27 -8.97 -7.35
CA ALA A 531 -35.99 -7.70 -7.13
C ALA A 531 -35.64 -6.65 -8.19
N GLU A 532 -35.96 -6.97 -9.45
CA GLU A 532 -36.29 -6.00 -10.50
C GLU A 532 -37.44 -6.58 -11.33
N GLU A 533 -38.55 -6.90 -10.65
CA GLU A 533 -39.86 -6.98 -11.28
C GLU A 533 -40.81 -6.12 -10.46
N SER A 534 -40.86 -4.84 -10.80
CA SER A 534 -42.00 -3.95 -10.55
C SER A 534 -41.91 -2.74 -11.46
#